data_AF-A0A3D9KJD3-F1
#
_entry.id   AF-A0A3D9KJD3-F1
#
_cell.length_a   1.000
_cell.length_b   1.000
_cell.length_c   1.000
_cell.angle_alpha   90.00
_cell.angle_beta   90.00
_cell.angle_gamma   90.00
#
_symmetry.space_group_name_H-M   'P 1'
#
loop_
_entity.id
_entity.type
_entity.pdbx_description
1 polymer ?
#
loop_
_entity_poly.entity_id
_entity_poly.type
_entity_poly.pdbx_seq_one_letter_code
_entity_poly.pdbx_strand_id
1 'polypeptide(L)' 'MDWFATGKRHYDAERYSNADVAKFVIADKITVQQYESITDERYEGFAKSRLFN' A
#
# COMPACT_ATOMS: atom_id res chain seq x y z
N MET A 1 14.48 7.11 -0.47
CA MET A 1 13.74 6.80 -1.70
C MET A 1 12.27 7.00 -1.41
N ASP A 2 11.54 7.67 -2.31
CA ASP A 2 10.10 7.89 -2.15
C ASP A 2 9.34 6.63 -2.61
N TRP A 3 8.92 5.83 -1.64
CA TRP A 3 8.18 4.59 -1.88
C TRP A 3 6.77 4.86 -2.40
N PHE A 4 6.17 6.01 -2.09
CA PHE A 4 4.86 6.39 -2.62
C PHE A 4 4.98 6.70 -4.12
N ALA A 5 5.92 7.56 -4.51
CA ALA A 5 6.15 7.86 -5.93
C ALA A 5 6.56 6.61 -6.73
N THR A 6 7.37 5.73 -6.13
CA THR A 6 7.76 4.46 -6.76
C THR A 6 6.55 3.53 -6.89
N GLY A 7 5.81 3.31 -5.81
CA GLY A 7 4.61 2.47 -5.79
C GLY A 7 3.59 2.93 -6.82
N LYS A 8 3.28 4.24 -6.85
CA LYS A 8 2.36 4.83 -7.82
C LYS A 8 2.83 4.61 -9.26
N ARG A 9 4.09 4.93 -9.58
CA ARG A 9 4.61 4.76 -10.95
C ARG A 9 4.54 3.32 -11.43
N HIS A 10 4.80 2.35 -10.56
CA HIS A 10 4.73 0.94 -10.91
C HIS A 10 3.29 0.44 -11.00
N TYR A 11 2.39 0.96 -10.17
CA TYR A 11 0.96 0.68 -10.22
C TYR A 11 0.31 1.23 -11.50
N ASP A 12 0.56 2.51 -11.82
CA ASP A 12 0.10 3.16 -13.06
C ASP A 12 0.61 2.46 -14.33
N ALA A 13 1.76 1.77 -14.23
CA ALA A 13 2.34 0.98 -15.30
C ALA A 13 1.85 -0.49 -15.32
N GLU A 14 0.82 -0.82 -14.54
CA GLU A 14 0.24 -2.17 -14.36
C GLU A 14 1.26 -3.23 -13.91
N ARG A 15 2.37 -2.82 -13.28
CA ARG A 15 3.41 -3.72 -12.76
C ARG A 15 3.11 -4.19 -11.34
N TYR A 16 2.32 -3.42 -10.60
CA TYR A 16 1.88 -3.75 -9.25
C TYR A 16 0.38 -3.85 -9.22
N SER A 17 -0.10 -4.88 -8.51
CA SER A 17 -1.49 -5.02 -8.11
C SER A 17 -1.75 -4.35 -6.77
N ASN A 18 -3.02 -4.22 -6.38
CA ASN A 18 -3.41 -3.77 -5.03
C ASN A 18 -2.72 -4.60 -3.94
N ALA A 19 -2.58 -5.91 -4.15
CA ALA A 19 -1.86 -6.79 -3.22
C ALA A 19 -0.36 -6.47 -3.11
N ASP A 20 0.26 -5.97 -4.18
CA ASP A 20 1.66 -5.52 -4.14
C ASP A 20 1.78 -4.17 -3.44
N VAL A 21 0.85 -3.24 -3.68
CA VAL A 21 0.81 -1.95 -2.98
C VAL A 21 0.59 -2.15 -1.48
N ALA A 22 -0.25 -3.13 -1.10
CA ALA A 22 -0.53 -3.51 0.28
C ALA A 22 0.72 -3.99 1.04
N LYS A 23 1.69 -4.65 0.36
CA LYS A 23 2.96 -5.06 0.97
C LYS A 23 3.78 -3.85 1.42
N PHE A 24 3.72 -2.73 0.70
CA PHE A 24 4.41 -1.50 1.12
C PHE A 24 3.77 -0.87 2.35
N VAL A 25 2.45 -1.00 2.54
CA VAL A 25 1.78 -0.59 3.79
C VAL A 25 2.26 -1.46 4.95
N ILE A 26 2.29 -2.79 4.77
CA ILE A 26 2.73 -3.74 5.79
C ILE A 26 4.20 -3.52 6.18
N ALA A 27 5.05 -3.15 5.21
CA ALA A 27 6.46 -2.87 5.41
C ALA A 27 6.74 -1.45 5.93
N ASP A 28 5.71 -0.70 6.31
CA ASP A 28 5.77 0.69 6.79
C ASP A 28 6.54 1.62 5.83
N LYS A 29 6.39 1.36 4.53
CA LYS A 29 7.01 2.15 3.45
C LYS A 29 6.10 3.25 2.93
N ILE A 30 4.78 3.01 3.00
CA ILE A 30 3.74 3.97 2.67
C ILE A 30 2.62 3.87 3.72
N THR A 31 1.86 4.94 3.89
CA THR A 31 0.70 4.94 4.79
C THR A 31 -0.53 4.31 4.14
N VAL A 32 -1.54 4.01 4.95
CA VAL A 32 -2.88 3.61 4.45
C VAL A 32 -3.45 4.65 3.48
N GLN A 33 -3.35 5.94 3.80
CA GLN A 33 -3.86 7.01 2.93
C GLN A 33 -3.14 7.05 1.58
N GLN A 34 -1.83 6.75 1.58
CA GLN A 34 -1.03 6.66 0.36
C GLN A 34 -1.41 5.43 -0.48
N TYR A 35 -1.72 4.30 0.13
CA TYR A 35 -2.29 3.14 -0.56
C TYR A 35 -3.60 3.53 -1.25
N GLU A 36 -4.54 4.14 -0.51
CA GLU A 36 -5.85 4.53 -1.04
C GLU A 36 -5.71 5.53 -2.19
N SER A 37 -4.70 6.40 -2.14
CA SER A 37 -4.39 7.34 -3.23
C SER A 37 -3.73 6.69 -4.46
N ILE A 38 -3.16 5.50 -4.32
CA ILE A 38 -2.56 4.75 -5.45
C ILE A 38 -3.61 3.87 -6.11
N THR A 39 -4.40 3.16 -5.30
CA THR A 39 -5.29 2.10 -5.79
C THR A 39 -6.73 2.54 -5.98
N ASP A 40 -7.12 3.74 -5.52
CA ASP A 40 -8.51 4.23 -5.42
C ASP A 40 -9.44 3.28 -4.62
N GLU A 41 -8.86 2.36 -3.85
CA GLU A 41 -9.56 1.37 -3.04
C GLU A 41 -9.17 1.54 -1.57
N ARG A 42 -10.14 1.34 -0.66
CA ARG A 42 -9.85 1.33 0.77
C ARG A 42 -8.87 0.23 1.11
N TYR A 43 -7.91 0.54 1.97
CA TYR A 43 -7.03 -0.50 2.50
C TYR A 43 -7.83 -1.36 3.48
N GLU A 44 -8.26 -2.54 3.04
CA GLU A 44 -8.98 -3.45 3.92
C GLU A 44 -8.10 -4.03 5.01
N GLY A 45 -6.78 -4.08 4.77
CA GLY A 45 -5.79 -4.65 5.68
C GLY A 45 -6.06 -6.12 5.99
N PHE A 46 -5.00 -6.90 6.24
CA PHE A 46 -5.24 -8.12 7.00
C PHE A 46 -5.58 -7.68 8.41
N ALA A 47 -6.83 -7.90 8.85
CA ALA A 47 -7.34 -7.66 10.20
C ALA A 47 -6.67 -8.54 11.28
N LYS A 48 -5.33 -8.56 11.33
CA LYS A 48 -4.51 -9.31 12.28
C LYS A 48 -3.22 -8.55 12.63
N SER A 49 -3.31 -7.40 13.29
CA SER A 49 -2.29 -7.00 14.30
C SER A 49 -2.72 -5.74 15.08
N ARG A 50 -3.95 -5.72 15.59
CA ARG A 50 -4.35 -4.76 16.65
C ARG A 50 -4.95 -5.46 17.87
N LEU A 51 -4.48 -6.69 18.10
CA LEU A 51 -4.43 -7.34 19.38
C LEU A 51 -2.93 -7.44 19.71
N PHE A 52 -2.51 -6.89 20.85
CA PHE A 52 -1.14 -6.80 21.37
C PHE A 52 -0.26 -5.66 20.80
N ASN A 53 -0.36 -4.46 21.38
CA ASN A 53 0.37 -4.08 22.61
C ASN A 53 -0.12 -2.69 23.07
#